data_AF-A0A938KI54-F1
#
_entry.id   AF-A0A938KI54-F1
#
_cell.length_a   1.000
_cell.length_b   1.000
_cell.length_c   1.000
_cell.angle_alpha   90.00
_cell.angle_beta   90.00
_cell.angle_gamma   90.00
#
_symmetry.space_group_name_H-M   'P 1'
#
loop_
_entity.id
_entity.type
_entity.pdbx_description
1 polymer ?
#
loop_
_entity_poly.entity_id
_entity_poly.type
_entity_poly.pdbx_seq_one_letter_code
_entity_poly.pdbx_strand_id
1 'polypeptide(L)'
;MASFSQPLADHAGLNQDSVPDLWQQEAVLALRDGKDVVVQAPTGSGKTLIFELWSNQGRPKGQAVYTVPTRALANDKLSEWRARGWNVGIATGDLSENLEAPVIVATLETQKARLIAGHGPSLLVVDEYQMLGDVDRGLNYELAMALAPASTQLLLLSGSVANPQDVVKWFTRLGRRAVLIKHEHRPVPLEEVHANSLGHSLPSAIKGYWPRLMARALAEGLGPILIFAPRRKAAEELAAELSRQLPTPAPLSLTLDQKRLAGDHLTRMLQNRISYHHSGLSYGARAGVVEPLAKA
;
A
#
# COMPACT_ATOMS: atom_id res chain seq x y z
N MET A 1 29.31 24.53 -42.89
CA MET A 1 29.62 23.58 -41.81
C MET A 1 29.16 24.19 -40.50
N ALA A 2 27.93 23.88 -40.08
CA ALA A 2 27.36 24.37 -38.84
C ALA A 2 27.28 23.21 -37.85
N SER A 3 27.85 23.44 -36.67
CA SER A 3 27.97 22.51 -35.55
C SER A 3 26.58 22.12 -35.02
N PHE A 4 26.29 20.82 -35.01
CA PHE A 4 25.20 20.21 -34.25
C PHE A 4 25.75 19.73 -32.91
N SER A 5 25.54 20.50 -31.86
CA SER A 5 25.59 20.02 -30.47
C SER A 5 25.14 21.14 -29.53
N GLN A 6 23.85 21.21 -29.24
CA GLN A 6 23.34 21.80 -28.01
C GLN A 6 22.62 20.69 -27.22
N PRO A 7 22.90 20.53 -25.91
CA PRO A 7 22.22 19.56 -25.08
C PRO A 7 20.81 20.07 -24.78
N LEU A 8 19.82 19.20 -24.97
CA LEU A 8 18.44 19.38 -24.53
C LEU A 8 18.43 19.46 -22.99
N ALA A 9 18.53 20.67 -22.46
CA ALA A 9 18.13 21.01 -21.10
C ALA A 9 16.87 21.87 -21.19
N ASP A 10 16.01 21.74 -20.19
CA ASP A 10 14.73 22.41 -19.96
C ASP A 10 13.47 21.84 -20.63
N HIS A 11 13.17 20.59 -20.29
CA HIS A 11 11.78 20.14 -20.12
C HIS A 11 11.55 19.62 -18.70
N ALA A 12 11.25 20.55 -17.79
CA ALA A 12 10.79 20.27 -16.43
C ALA A 12 9.32 19.78 -16.40
N GLY A 13 9.06 18.64 -17.07
CA GLY A 13 7.72 18.03 -17.14
C GLY A 13 7.71 16.50 -17.32
N LEU A 14 8.87 15.83 -17.38
CA LEU A 14 8.97 14.40 -17.70
C LEU A 14 9.05 13.48 -16.47
N ASN A 15 8.21 13.70 -15.47
CA ASN A 15 8.04 12.78 -14.33
C ASN A 15 6.54 12.58 -14.03
N GLN A 16 5.73 12.11 -15.00
CA GLN A 16 4.39 11.57 -14.69
C GLN A 16 3.65 10.75 -15.76
N ASP A 17 4.29 10.25 -16.83
CA ASP A 17 3.62 9.36 -17.80
C ASP A 17 4.27 7.98 -17.83
N SER A 18 3.96 7.14 -16.83
CA SER A 18 4.18 5.70 -16.98
C SER A 18 3.16 5.19 -18.00
N VAL A 19 3.64 4.73 -19.16
CA VAL A 19 2.78 4.04 -20.13
C VAL A 19 2.11 2.86 -19.41
N PRO A 20 0.77 2.78 -19.40
CA PRO A 20 0.09 1.73 -18.67
C PRO A 20 0.29 0.37 -19.36
N ASP A 21 0.49 -0.67 -18.58
CA ASP A 21 0.62 -2.03 -19.09
C ASP A 21 -0.68 -2.49 -19.78
N LEU A 22 -0.55 -3.42 -20.73
CA LEU A 22 -1.69 -3.97 -21.47
C LEU A 22 -2.79 -4.51 -20.54
N TRP A 23 -2.42 -5.22 -19.47
CA TRP A 23 -3.40 -5.77 -18.51
C TRP A 23 -4.14 -4.68 -17.72
N GLN A 24 -3.50 -3.53 -17.47
CA GLN A 24 -4.15 -2.38 -16.83
C GLN A 24 -5.16 -1.75 -17.79
N GLN A 25 -4.78 -1.61 -19.07
CA GLN A 25 -5.67 -1.12 -20.12
C GLN A 25 -6.86 -2.06 -20.34
N GLU A 26 -6.64 -3.37 -20.37
CA GLU A 26 -7.70 -4.39 -20.45
C GLU A 26 -8.70 -4.26 -19.29
N ALA A 27 -8.20 -4.07 -18.05
CA ALA A 27 -9.06 -3.85 -16.89
C ALA A 27 -9.90 -2.58 -17.04
N VAL A 28 -9.31 -1.46 -17.49
CA VAL A 28 -10.04 -0.21 -17.74
C VAL A 28 -11.10 -0.40 -18.82
N LEU A 29 -10.76 -1.05 -19.94
CA LEU A 29 -11.69 -1.33 -21.03
C LEU A 29 -12.87 -2.20 -20.57
N ALA A 30 -12.61 -3.24 -19.77
CA ALA A 30 -13.66 -4.07 -19.19
C ALA A 30 -14.60 -3.26 -18.27
N LEU A 31 -14.04 -2.36 -17.45
CA LEU A 31 -14.85 -1.44 -16.64
C LEU A 31 -15.70 -0.52 -17.52
N ARG A 32 -15.15 0.01 -18.63
CA ARG A 32 -15.92 0.86 -19.56
C ARG A 32 -17.04 0.10 -20.27
N ASP A 33 -16.88 -1.20 -20.52
CA ASP A 33 -17.90 -2.11 -21.07
C ASP A 33 -18.98 -2.52 -20.02
N GLY A 34 -18.91 -1.96 -18.81
CA GLY A 34 -19.88 -2.23 -17.75
C GLY A 34 -19.74 -3.64 -17.16
N LYS A 35 -18.54 -4.23 -17.20
CA LYS A 35 -18.21 -5.49 -16.53
C LYS A 35 -17.62 -5.21 -15.16
N ASP A 36 -17.94 -6.04 -14.18
CA ASP A 36 -17.17 -6.09 -12.94
C ASP A 36 -15.80 -6.71 -13.22
N VAL A 37 -14.76 -6.21 -12.57
CA VAL A 37 -13.39 -6.63 -12.83
C VAL A 37 -12.75 -7.16 -11.56
N VAL A 38 -12.28 -8.40 -11.62
CA VAL A 38 -11.43 -9.02 -10.60
C VAL A 38 -10.01 -8.98 -11.12
N VAL A 39 -9.09 -8.41 -10.33
CA VAL A 39 -7.68 -8.27 -10.70
C VAL A 39 -6.83 -9.12 -9.76
N GLN A 40 -6.04 -10.02 -10.37
CA GLN A 40 -4.99 -10.76 -9.68
C GLN A 40 -3.63 -10.29 -10.21
N ALA A 41 -2.91 -9.51 -9.40
CA ALA A 41 -1.57 -9.03 -9.74
C ALA A 41 -0.72 -8.80 -8.47
N PRO A 42 0.58 -9.16 -8.46
CA PRO A 42 1.47 -8.98 -7.31
C PRO A 42 1.44 -7.55 -6.75
N THR A 43 1.65 -7.40 -5.44
CA THR A 43 1.87 -6.08 -4.83
C THR A 43 3.08 -5.41 -5.46
N GLY A 44 2.96 -4.10 -5.73
CA GLY A 44 3.97 -3.34 -6.48
C GLY A 44 3.74 -3.28 -7.99
N SER A 45 2.83 -4.10 -8.55
CA SER A 45 2.54 -4.09 -10.01
C SER A 45 1.68 -2.89 -10.47
N GLY A 46 1.34 -1.95 -9.59
CA GLY A 46 0.55 -0.78 -9.98
C GLY A 46 -0.96 -1.02 -10.15
N LYS A 47 -1.57 -1.95 -9.41
CA LYS A 47 -3.04 -2.20 -9.44
C LYS A 47 -3.88 -0.92 -9.27
N THR A 48 -3.44 0.00 -8.41
CA THR A 48 -4.10 1.29 -8.17
C THR A 48 -4.20 2.13 -9.45
N LEU A 49 -3.25 2.00 -10.38
CA LEU A 49 -3.25 2.74 -11.65
C LEU A 49 -4.50 2.42 -12.50
N ILE A 50 -5.10 1.23 -12.38
CA ILE A 50 -6.36 0.90 -13.08
C ILE A 50 -7.47 1.89 -12.69
N PHE A 51 -7.63 2.13 -11.39
CA PHE A 51 -8.63 3.07 -10.90
C PHE A 51 -8.30 4.50 -11.34
N GLU A 52 -7.02 4.87 -11.32
CA GLU A 52 -6.57 6.19 -11.69
C GLU A 52 -6.79 6.51 -13.18
N LEU A 53 -6.47 5.56 -14.05
CA LEU A 53 -6.77 5.65 -15.48
C LEU A 53 -8.28 5.71 -15.72
N TRP A 54 -9.06 4.87 -15.04
CA TRP A 54 -10.52 4.89 -15.15
C TRP A 54 -11.13 6.23 -14.67
N SER A 55 -10.55 6.85 -13.64
CA SER A 55 -11.02 8.14 -13.12
C SER A 55 -10.64 9.30 -14.04
N ASN A 56 -9.45 9.27 -14.64
CA ASN A 56 -8.95 10.33 -15.50
C ASN A 56 -9.48 10.27 -16.95
N GLN A 57 -9.69 9.07 -17.51
CA GLN A 57 -10.04 8.89 -18.93
C GLN A 57 -11.54 9.06 -19.23
N GLY A 58 -12.19 10.03 -18.59
CA GLY A 58 -13.61 10.33 -18.74
C GLY A 58 -14.26 10.73 -17.42
N ARG A 59 -15.36 11.49 -17.46
CA ARG A 59 -16.10 11.83 -16.25
C ARG A 59 -16.76 10.56 -15.68
N PRO A 60 -16.53 10.20 -14.41
CA PRO A 60 -17.31 9.16 -13.74
C PRO A 60 -18.81 9.44 -13.91
N LYS A 61 -19.61 8.39 -14.16
CA LYS A 61 -21.08 8.52 -14.26
C LYS A 61 -21.74 8.91 -12.92
N GLY A 62 -20.95 8.96 -11.84
CA GLY A 62 -21.33 9.33 -10.49
C GLY A 62 -20.14 9.11 -9.55
N GLN A 63 -20.38 9.14 -8.24
CA GLN A 63 -19.33 8.97 -7.24
C GLN A 63 -18.65 7.60 -7.35
N ALA A 64 -17.33 7.58 -7.21
CA ALA A 64 -16.54 6.36 -7.04
C ALA A 64 -16.03 6.27 -5.59
N VAL A 65 -16.09 5.06 -5.01
CA VAL A 65 -15.59 4.79 -3.67
C VAL A 65 -14.45 3.80 -3.77
N TYR A 66 -13.26 4.19 -3.29
CA TYR A 66 -12.10 3.33 -3.19
C TYR A 66 -11.93 2.86 -1.74
N THR A 67 -12.18 1.59 -1.49
CA THR A 67 -12.07 1.01 -0.17
C THR A 67 -10.71 0.36 0.06
N VAL A 68 -10.15 0.60 1.24
CA VAL A 68 -8.88 0.02 1.70
C VAL A 68 -9.08 -0.66 3.05
N PRO A 69 -8.25 -1.66 3.40
CA PRO A 69 -8.51 -2.48 4.59
C PRO A 69 -8.24 -1.74 5.90
N THR A 70 -7.48 -0.65 5.91
CA THR A 70 -7.14 0.06 7.15
C THR A 70 -7.30 1.57 7.01
N ARG A 71 -7.55 2.23 8.13
CA ARG A 71 -7.64 3.70 8.21
C ARG A 71 -6.33 4.39 7.84
N ALA A 72 -5.20 3.78 8.19
CA ALA A 72 -3.88 4.29 7.83
C ALA A 72 -3.72 4.35 6.31
N LEU A 73 -4.06 3.26 5.61
CA LEU A 73 -4.07 3.24 4.14
C LEU A 73 -5.07 4.24 3.55
N ALA A 74 -6.20 4.48 4.23
CA ALA A 74 -7.19 5.46 3.76
C ALA A 74 -6.63 6.88 3.82
N ASN A 75 -5.96 7.24 4.92
CA ASN A 75 -5.31 8.53 5.07
C ASN A 75 -4.14 8.72 4.10
N ASP A 76 -3.34 7.67 3.88
CA ASP A 76 -2.25 7.69 2.90
C ASP A 76 -2.78 7.96 1.49
N LYS A 77 -3.82 7.23 1.06
CA LYS A 77 -4.43 7.41 -0.26
C LYS A 77 -5.10 8.77 -0.42
N LEU A 78 -5.79 9.25 0.61
CA LEU A 78 -6.36 10.60 0.62
C LEU A 78 -5.28 11.65 0.39
N SER A 79 -4.18 11.57 1.13
CA SER A 79 -3.07 12.52 1.06
C SER A 79 -2.37 12.46 -0.31
N GLU A 80 -2.13 11.26 -0.82
CA GLU A 80 -1.52 11.03 -2.14
C GLU A 80 -2.34 11.63 -3.28
N TRP A 81 -3.65 11.35 -3.33
CA TRP A 81 -4.49 11.86 -4.41
C TRP A 81 -4.79 13.35 -4.29
N ARG A 82 -4.93 13.89 -3.07
CA ARG A 82 -5.03 15.35 -2.86
C ARG A 82 -3.75 16.07 -3.30
N ALA A 83 -2.57 15.51 -3.02
CA ALA A 83 -1.30 16.05 -3.50
C ALA A 83 -1.20 16.06 -5.04
N ARG A 84 -1.92 15.15 -5.72
CA ARG A 84 -2.09 15.12 -7.18
C ARG A 84 -3.22 16.02 -7.69
N GLY A 85 -3.83 16.83 -6.83
CA GLY A 85 -4.88 17.80 -7.19
C GLY A 85 -6.28 17.21 -7.32
N TRP A 86 -6.52 15.97 -6.87
CA TRP A 86 -7.85 15.36 -6.96
C TRP A 86 -8.80 15.92 -5.89
N ASN A 87 -10.09 16.08 -6.24
CA ASN A 87 -11.15 16.34 -5.28
C ASN A 87 -11.57 15.01 -4.61
N VAL A 88 -11.01 14.73 -3.43
CA VAL A 88 -11.18 13.47 -2.71
C VAL A 88 -11.73 13.71 -1.30
N GLY A 89 -12.76 12.96 -0.96
CA GLY A 89 -13.30 12.84 0.40
C GLY A 89 -12.83 11.56 1.09
N ILE A 90 -13.05 11.48 2.39
CA ILE A 90 -12.71 10.31 3.21
C ILE A 90 -13.89 9.88 4.08
N ALA A 91 -14.12 8.57 4.17
CA ALA A 91 -15.16 7.97 5.01
C ALA A 91 -14.60 6.76 5.77
N THR A 92 -14.11 7.03 6.97
CA THR A 92 -13.60 6.03 7.93
C THR A 92 -14.43 6.07 9.20
N GLY A 93 -14.27 5.08 10.09
CA GLY A 93 -15.09 4.98 11.31
C GLY A 93 -14.93 6.16 12.29
N ASP A 94 -13.87 6.95 12.15
CA ASP A 94 -13.49 8.08 12.99
C ASP A 94 -13.47 9.42 12.23
N LEU A 95 -13.21 9.42 10.93
CA LEU A 95 -13.15 10.63 10.10
C LEU A 95 -14.11 10.53 8.91
N SER A 96 -14.96 11.54 8.76
CA SER A 96 -15.80 11.74 7.59
C SER A 96 -15.65 13.18 7.10
N GLU A 97 -15.12 13.36 5.89
CA GLU A 97 -14.81 14.67 5.33
C GLU A 97 -15.10 14.69 3.81
N ASN A 98 -15.70 15.77 3.33
CA ASN A 98 -15.96 16.01 1.90
C ASN A 98 -16.67 14.83 1.20
N LEU A 99 -17.76 14.32 1.80
CA LEU A 99 -18.48 13.14 1.31
C LEU A 99 -19.19 13.34 -0.04
N GLU A 100 -19.33 14.59 -0.48
CA GLU A 100 -19.86 14.97 -1.80
C GLU A 100 -18.81 14.92 -2.91
N ALA A 101 -17.54 14.62 -2.57
CA ALA A 101 -16.49 14.50 -3.55
C ALA A 101 -16.79 13.38 -4.58
N PRO A 102 -16.36 13.56 -5.84
CA PRO A 102 -16.53 12.54 -6.88
C PRO A 102 -15.77 11.25 -6.56
N VAL A 103 -14.70 11.33 -5.78
CA VAL A 103 -13.92 10.18 -5.30
C VAL A 103 -13.90 10.19 -3.78
N ILE A 104 -14.23 9.05 -3.18
CA ILE A 104 -14.16 8.85 -1.73
C ILE A 104 -13.19 7.72 -1.43
N VAL A 105 -12.22 7.95 -0.54
CA VAL A 105 -11.43 6.89 0.07
C VAL A 105 -12.14 6.43 1.34
N ALA A 106 -12.34 5.13 1.53
CA ALA A 106 -13.11 4.62 2.65
C ALA A 106 -12.55 3.33 3.25
N THR A 107 -12.94 3.01 4.47
CA THR A 107 -12.93 1.62 4.95
C THR A 107 -14.22 0.94 4.53
N LEU A 108 -14.18 -0.33 4.11
CA LEU A 108 -15.38 -1.00 3.57
C LEU A 108 -16.57 -1.00 4.56
N GLU A 109 -16.28 -1.07 5.85
CA GLU A 109 -17.28 -1.06 6.92
C GLU A 109 -18.17 0.18 6.92
N THR A 110 -17.65 1.35 6.51
CA THR A 110 -18.45 2.59 6.45
C THR A 110 -19.43 2.60 5.29
N GLN A 111 -19.24 1.74 4.29
CA GLN A 111 -20.11 1.63 3.11
C GLN A 111 -21.25 0.63 3.32
N LYS A 112 -21.22 -0.18 4.38
CA LYS A 112 -22.17 -1.27 4.60
C LYS A 112 -23.62 -0.81 4.63
N ALA A 113 -23.92 0.24 5.40
CA ALA A 113 -25.31 0.70 5.58
C ALA A 113 -25.95 1.17 4.26
N ARG A 114 -25.21 1.97 3.46
CA ARG A 114 -25.70 2.43 2.15
C ARG A 114 -25.90 1.28 1.17
N LEU A 115 -24.96 0.34 1.10
CA LEU A 115 -25.06 -0.82 0.20
C LEU A 115 -26.26 -1.70 0.56
N ILE A 116 -26.49 -1.96 1.87
CA ILE A 116 -27.68 -2.70 2.34
C ILE A 116 -28.98 -1.97 1.98
N ALA A 117 -29.00 -0.65 2.06
CA ALA A 117 -30.15 0.17 1.69
C ALA A 117 -30.39 0.25 0.17
N GLY A 118 -29.58 -0.42 -0.65
CA GLY A 118 -29.67 -0.36 -2.12
C GLY A 118 -29.04 0.89 -2.73
N HIS A 119 -28.28 1.66 -1.95
CA HIS A 119 -27.58 2.86 -2.38
C HIS A 119 -26.07 2.62 -2.49
N GLY A 120 -25.56 2.58 -3.70
CA GLY A 120 -24.15 2.33 -3.97
C GLY A 120 -23.52 3.40 -4.86
N PRO A 121 -22.17 3.49 -4.88
CA PRO A 121 -21.47 4.35 -5.82
C PRO A 121 -21.66 3.83 -7.25
N SER A 122 -21.28 4.63 -8.25
CA SER A 122 -21.18 4.12 -9.63
C SER A 122 -20.09 3.07 -9.76
N LEU A 123 -18.98 3.24 -9.04
CA LEU A 123 -17.89 2.27 -8.93
C LEU A 123 -17.49 2.08 -7.47
N LEU A 124 -17.46 0.83 -7.01
CA LEU A 124 -16.89 0.43 -5.73
C LEU A 124 -15.59 -0.35 -5.99
N VAL A 125 -14.46 0.21 -5.58
CA VAL A 125 -13.18 -0.48 -5.58
C VAL A 125 -12.96 -1.13 -4.23
N VAL A 126 -12.66 -2.43 -4.23
CA VAL A 126 -12.29 -3.19 -3.03
C VAL A 126 -10.84 -3.58 -3.16
N ASP A 127 -9.97 -2.77 -2.54
CA ASP A 127 -8.55 -3.07 -2.45
C ASP A 127 -8.30 -4.13 -1.38
N GLU A 128 -7.31 -4.97 -1.65
CA GLU A 128 -6.99 -6.14 -0.83
C GLU A 128 -8.21 -7.05 -0.59
N TYR A 129 -8.99 -7.37 -1.62
CA TYR A 129 -10.23 -8.16 -1.47
C TYR A 129 -10.01 -9.58 -0.91
N GLN A 130 -8.77 -10.06 -0.78
CA GLN A 130 -8.45 -11.29 -0.03
C GLN A 130 -8.89 -11.23 1.43
N MET A 131 -9.18 -10.04 1.96
CA MET A 131 -9.85 -9.85 3.25
C MET A 131 -11.20 -10.57 3.35
N LEU A 132 -11.76 -11.05 2.23
CA LEU A 132 -12.87 -12.00 2.20
C LEU A 132 -12.60 -13.26 3.05
N GLY A 133 -11.34 -13.72 3.11
CA GLY A 133 -10.93 -14.86 3.92
C GLY A 133 -10.56 -14.53 5.37
N ASP A 134 -10.71 -13.28 5.80
CA ASP A 134 -10.42 -12.86 7.17
C ASP A 134 -11.50 -13.37 8.14
N VAL A 135 -11.09 -13.88 9.30
CA VAL A 135 -11.99 -14.53 10.28
C VAL A 135 -13.01 -13.53 10.86
N ASP A 136 -12.58 -12.30 11.13
CA ASP A 136 -13.42 -11.31 11.81
C ASP A 136 -14.12 -10.39 10.81
N ARG A 137 -13.46 -10.09 9.69
CA ARG A 137 -13.89 -9.07 8.72
C ARG A 137 -14.45 -9.65 7.43
N GLY A 138 -14.21 -10.92 7.13
CA GLY A 138 -14.61 -11.56 5.86
C GLY A 138 -16.10 -11.43 5.57
N LEU A 139 -16.95 -11.60 6.58
CA LEU A 139 -18.40 -11.41 6.46
C LEU A 139 -18.79 -10.02 5.95
N ASN A 140 -18.10 -8.97 6.39
CA ASN A 140 -18.39 -7.61 5.93
C ASN A 140 -18.01 -7.43 4.46
N TYR A 141 -16.92 -8.05 4.01
CA TYR A 141 -16.50 -8.05 2.61
C TYR A 141 -17.50 -8.81 1.74
N GLU A 142 -17.89 -10.01 2.17
CA GLU A 142 -18.87 -10.84 1.46
C GLU A 142 -20.20 -10.11 1.30
N LEU A 143 -20.76 -9.56 2.39
CA LEU A 143 -22.02 -8.83 2.37
C LEU A 143 -21.94 -7.57 1.49
N ALA A 144 -20.86 -6.79 1.57
CA ALA A 144 -20.73 -5.58 0.77
C ALA A 144 -20.70 -5.88 -0.73
N MET A 145 -19.99 -6.93 -1.15
CA MET A 145 -19.93 -7.34 -2.55
C MET A 145 -21.22 -8.00 -3.02
N ALA A 146 -21.84 -8.85 -2.19
CA ALA A 146 -23.09 -9.54 -2.52
C ALA A 146 -24.29 -8.60 -2.62
N LEU A 147 -24.36 -7.59 -1.75
CA LEU A 147 -25.46 -6.64 -1.67
C LEU A 147 -25.20 -5.36 -2.47
N ALA A 148 -24.06 -5.23 -3.13
CA ALA A 148 -23.80 -4.10 -4.01
C ALA A 148 -24.90 -4.02 -5.09
N PRO A 149 -25.61 -2.89 -5.22
CA PRO A 149 -26.69 -2.75 -6.20
C PRO A 149 -26.22 -3.06 -7.63
N ALA A 150 -27.14 -3.48 -8.50
CA ALA A 150 -26.81 -3.74 -9.91
C ALA A 150 -26.28 -2.50 -10.65
N SER A 151 -26.59 -1.30 -10.17
CA SER A 151 -26.06 -0.02 -10.66
C SER A 151 -24.63 0.29 -10.19
N THR A 152 -24.11 -0.44 -9.20
CA THR A 152 -22.76 -0.30 -8.68
C THR A 152 -21.85 -1.31 -9.35
N GLN A 153 -20.90 -0.82 -10.14
CA GLN A 153 -19.84 -1.64 -10.71
C GLN A 153 -18.77 -1.95 -9.65
N LEU A 154 -18.15 -3.13 -9.74
CA LEU A 154 -17.12 -3.60 -8.81
C LEU A 154 -15.76 -3.71 -9.49
N LEU A 155 -14.73 -3.19 -8.81
CA LEU A 155 -13.32 -3.44 -9.12
C LEU A 155 -12.65 -4.07 -7.90
N LEU A 156 -12.28 -5.34 -7.98
CA LEU A 156 -11.61 -6.05 -6.90
C LEU A 156 -10.11 -6.14 -7.20
N LEU A 157 -9.27 -5.69 -6.27
CA LEU A 157 -7.80 -5.69 -6.43
C LEU A 157 -7.15 -6.60 -5.38
N SER A 158 -6.36 -7.60 -5.82
CA SER A 158 -5.54 -8.41 -4.91
C SER A 158 -4.30 -8.96 -5.62
N GLY A 159 -3.26 -9.27 -4.84
CA GLY A 159 -2.13 -10.09 -5.27
C GLY A 159 -2.05 -11.45 -4.59
N SER A 160 -3.00 -11.77 -3.70
CA SER A 160 -2.83 -12.82 -2.69
C SER A 160 -3.92 -13.90 -2.72
N VAL A 161 -4.83 -13.88 -3.70
CA VAL A 161 -5.89 -14.88 -3.82
C VAL A 161 -5.45 -16.02 -4.74
N ALA A 162 -5.48 -17.25 -4.24
CA ALA A 162 -5.08 -18.43 -5.00
C ALA A 162 -6.10 -18.83 -6.08
N ASN A 163 -7.39 -18.62 -5.81
CA ASN A 163 -8.52 -19.04 -6.65
C ASN A 163 -9.39 -17.86 -7.11
N PRO A 164 -8.84 -16.82 -7.77
CA PRO A 164 -9.61 -15.64 -8.18
C PRO A 164 -10.73 -15.95 -9.18
N GLN A 165 -10.61 -17.07 -9.90
CA GLN A 165 -11.68 -17.56 -10.79
C GLN A 165 -12.95 -17.96 -10.04
N ASP A 166 -12.85 -18.43 -8.80
CA ASP A 166 -14.04 -18.81 -8.03
C ASP A 166 -14.84 -17.57 -7.60
N VAL A 167 -14.16 -16.44 -7.38
CA VAL A 167 -14.81 -15.13 -7.14
C VAL A 167 -15.59 -14.69 -8.37
N VAL A 168 -15.04 -14.82 -9.57
CA VAL A 168 -15.76 -14.52 -10.83
C VAL A 168 -16.97 -15.43 -11.02
N LYS A 169 -16.84 -16.73 -10.74
CA LYS A 169 -17.97 -17.68 -10.79
C LYS A 169 -19.05 -17.30 -9.78
N TRP A 170 -18.67 -16.91 -8.57
CA TRP A 170 -19.61 -16.44 -7.55
C TRP A 170 -20.37 -15.20 -8.01
N PHE A 171 -19.68 -14.18 -8.53
CA PHE A 171 -20.31 -12.99 -9.10
C PHE A 171 -21.26 -13.32 -10.25
N THR A 172 -20.89 -14.26 -11.12
CA THR A 172 -21.76 -14.73 -12.21
C THR A 172 -23.04 -15.37 -11.67
N ARG A 173 -22.98 -16.15 -10.59
CA ARG A 173 -24.17 -16.73 -9.92
C ARG A 173 -25.07 -15.65 -9.30
N LEU A 174 -24.50 -14.53 -8.90
CA LEU A 174 -25.25 -13.35 -8.43
C LEU A 174 -25.83 -12.51 -9.59
N GLY A 175 -25.73 -12.99 -10.85
CA GLY A 175 -26.24 -12.29 -12.04
C GLY A 175 -25.34 -11.16 -12.53
N ARG A 176 -24.10 -11.06 -12.05
CA ARG A 176 -23.14 -10.01 -12.42
C ARG A 176 -22.28 -10.45 -13.60
N ARG A 177 -21.94 -9.51 -14.50
CA ARG A 177 -21.01 -9.75 -15.61
C ARG A 177 -19.59 -9.47 -15.15
N ALA A 178 -18.90 -10.48 -14.60
CA ALA A 178 -17.55 -10.32 -14.07
C ALA A 178 -16.49 -10.94 -14.99
N VAL A 179 -15.31 -10.33 -15.05
CA VAL A 179 -14.13 -10.85 -15.75
C VAL A 179 -12.91 -10.87 -14.83
N LEU A 180 -12.01 -11.82 -15.06
CA LEU A 180 -10.72 -11.89 -14.38
C LEU A 180 -9.62 -11.33 -15.28
N ILE A 181 -8.85 -10.38 -14.75
CA ILE A 181 -7.61 -9.90 -15.34
C ILE A 181 -6.46 -10.41 -14.48
N LYS A 182 -5.52 -11.13 -15.11
CA LYS A 182 -4.36 -11.71 -14.43
C LYS A 182 -3.07 -11.06 -14.92
N HIS A 183 -2.17 -10.79 -13.98
CA HIS A 183 -0.79 -10.44 -14.24
C HIS A 183 0.10 -11.17 -13.25
N GLU A 184 1.01 -12.00 -13.74
CA GLU A 184 1.87 -12.84 -12.87
C GLU A 184 3.28 -12.27 -12.71
N HIS A 185 3.66 -11.33 -13.57
CA HIS A 185 4.99 -10.73 -13.52
C HIS A 185 5.10 -9.81 -12.29
N ARG A 186 6.20 -9.97 -11.55
CA ARG A 186 6.53 -9.12 -10.41
C ARG A 186 7.63 -8.15 -10.85
N PRO A 187 7.39 -6.83 -10.81
CA PRO A 187 8.39 -5.84 -11.27
C PRO A 187 9.72 -5.93 -10.53
N VAL A 188 9.68 -6.27 -9.24
CA VAL A 188 10.87 -6.53 -8.41
C VAL A 188 10.91 -8.01 -8.06
N PRO A 189 11.76 -8.82 -8.71
CA PRO A 189 11.93 -10.23 -8.39
C PRO A 189 12.26 -10.45 -6.91
N LEU A 190 11.83 -11.58 -6.36
CA LEU A 190 12.16 -11.97 -5.00
C LEU A 190 13.16 -13.13 -5.03
N GLU A 191 14.16 -13.06 -4.17
CA GLU A 191 15.10 -14.14 -3.93
C GLU A 191 14.98 -14.59 -2.48
N GLU A 192 14.83 -15.89 -2.26
CA GLU A 192 14.78 -16.48 -0.92
C GLU A 192 16.17 -17.00 -0.56
N VAL A 193 16.77 -16.41 0.47
CA VAL A 193 18.09 -16.81 0.96
C VAL A 193 17.99 -17.30 2.39
N HIS A 194 18.66 -18.41 2.68
CA HIS A 194 18.77 -18.90 4.05
C HIS A 194 19.75 -18.00 4.83
N ALA A 195 19.36 -17.53 6.02
CA ALA A 195 20.14 -16.59 6.83
C ALA A 195 21.61 -17.01 7.06
N ASN A 196 21.86 -18.32 7.16
CA ASN A 196 23.20 -18.88 7.37
C ASN A 196 24.11 -18.80 6.13
N SER A 197 23.56 -18.50 4.95
CA SER A 197 24.29 -18.41 3.69
C SER A 197 25.04 -17.09 3.54
N LEU A 198 24.69 -16.07 4.35
CA LEU A 198 25.35 -14.77 4.32
C LEU A 198 26.78 -14.90 4.85
N GLY A 199 27.74 -14.56 4.00
CA GLY A 199 29.14 -14.94 4.09
C GLY A 199 30.06 -13.76 4.43
N HIS A 200 29.96 -13.23 5.65
CA HIS A 200 30.89 -12.19 6.13
C HIS A 200 31.53 -12.51 7.48
N SER A 201 32.86 -12.31 7.53
CA SER A 201 33.60 -12.22 8.79
C SER A 201 33.24 -10.92 9.48
N LEU A 202 32.77 -11.01 10.72
CA LEU A 202 32.36 -9.85 11.50
C LEU A 202 33.34 -9.60 12.66
N PRO A 203 33.51 -8.34 13.08
CA PRO A 203 34.24 -8.02 14.29
C PRO A 203 33.69 -8.79 15.50
N SER A 204 34.57 -9.25 16.39
CA SER A 204 34.20 -9.94 17.63
C SER A 204 33.39 -9.07 18.61
N ALA A 205 33.39 -7.74 18.38
CA ALA A 205 32.60 -6.77 19.14
C ALA A 205 31.09 -6.97 18.95
N ILE A 206 30.62 -7.47 17.81
CA ILE A 206 29.19 -7.67 17.53
C ILE A 206 28.74 -9.01 18.11
N LYS A 207 27.92 -8.93 19.17
CA LYS A 207 27.39 -10.09 19.90
C LYS A 207 25.91 -10.29 19.60
N GLY A 208 25.42 -11.51 19.80
CA GLY A 208 24.03 -11.90 19.56
C GLY A 208 23.79 -12.43 18.14
N TYR A 209 22.77 -13.27 17.99
CA TYR A 209 22.41 -13.86 16.69
C TYR A 209 21.92 -12.78 15.71
N TRP A 210 20.93 -11.98 16.12
CA TRP A 210 20.31 -10.98 15.25
C TRP A 210 21.25 -9.84 14.84
N PRO A 211 22.03 -9.22 15.76
CA PRO A 211 23.01 -8.20 15.35
C PRO A 211 24.05 -8.73 14.38
N ARG A 212 24.52 -9.97 14.57
CA ARG A 212 25.46 -10.59 13.62
C ARG A 212 24.80 -10.84 12.27
N LEU A 213 23.57 -11.34 12.24
CA LEU A 213 22.85 -11.56 10.99
C LEU A 213 22.63 -10.25 10.23
N MET A 214 22.18 -9.20 10.92
CA MET A 214 21.96 -7.88 10.32
C MET A 214 23.27 -7.24 9.86
N ALA A 215 24.35 -7.36 10.64
CA ALA A 215 25.65 -6.86 10.23
C ALA A 215 26.16 -7.55 8.95
N ARG A 216 25.91 -8.86 8.77
CA ARG A 216 26.24 -9.57 7.53
C ARG A 216 25.41 -9.06 6.36
N ALA A 217 24.09 -8.97 6.54
CA ALA A 217 23.19 -8.48 5.50
C ALA A 217 23.54 -7.04 5.06
N LEU A 218 23.85 -6.16 6.02
CA LEU A 218 24.29 -4.79 5.72
C LEU A 218 25.66 -4.77 5.03
N ALA A 219 26.59 -5.65 5.39
CA ALA A 219 27.89 -5.76 4.72
C ALA A 219 27.77 -6.25 3.26
N GLU A 220 26.77 -7.06 2.95
CA GLU A 220 26.42 -7.48 1.58
C GLU A 220 25.60 -6.44 0.81
N GLY A 221 25.31 -5.28 1.41
CA GLY A 221 24.55 -4.21 0.76
C GLY A 221 23.04 -4.46 0.70
N LEU A 222 22.50 -5.37 1.51
CA LEU A 222 21.07 -5.71 1.57
C LEU A 222 20.22 -4.71 2.38
N GLY A 223 20.72 -3.50 2.62
CA GLY A 223 19.98 -2.42 3.29
C GLY A 223 19.12 -1.63 2.29
N PRO A 224 17.99 -1.04 2.71
CA PRO A 224 17.37 -1.10 4.05
C PRO A 224 16.73 -2.46 4.36
N ILE A 225 16.70 -2.85 5.64
CA ILE A 225 16.19 -4.15 6.09
C ILE A 225 14.91 -3.99 6.92
N LEU A 226 13.87 -4.74 6.57
CA LEU A 226 12.66 -4.88 7.35
C LEU A 226 12.64 -6.24 8.07
N ILE A 227 12.55 -6.22 9.41
CA ILE A 227 12.50 -7.45 10.23
C ILE A 227 11.10 -7.61 10.83
N PHE A 228 10.47 -8.75 10.57
CA PHE A 228 9.20 -9.10 11.18
C PHE A 228 9.42 -9.83 12.51
N ALA A 229 8.96 -9.22 13.60
CA ALA A 229 8.92 -9.85 14.92
C ALA A 229 7.49 -10.29 15.27
N PRO A 230 7.31 -11.41 15.97
CA PRO A 230 5.98 -11.99 16.21
C PRO A 230 5.13 -11.20 17.22
N ARG A 231 5.75 -10.33 18.02
CA ARG A 231 5.07 -9.53 19.06
C ARG A 231 5.64 -8.13 19.13
N ARG A 232 4.83 -7.16 19.59
CA ARG A 232 5.24 -5.77 19.80
C ARG A 232 6.52 -5.66 20.65
N LYS A 233 6.50 -6.27 21.83
CA LYS A 233 7.66 -6.30 22.75
C LYS A 233 8.92 -6.90 22.11
N ALA A 234 8.77 -7.94 21.29
CA ALA A 234 9.90 -8.55 20.61
C ALA A 234 10.50 -7.63 19.54
N ALA A 235 9.68 -6.84 18.84
CA ALA A 235 10.16 -5.81 17.92
C ALA A 235 10.96 -4.72 18.65
N GLU A 236 10.47 -4.26 19.80
CA GLU A 236 11.15 -3.27 20.63
C GLU A 236 12.48 -3.78 21.19
N GLU A 237 12.48 -5.00 21.76
CA GLU A 237 13.68 -5.66 22.30
C GLU A 237 14.74 -5.87 21.21
N LEU A 238 14.31 -6.32 20.03
CA LEU A 238 15.19 -6.52 18.88
C LEU A 238 15.80 -5.19 18.40
N ALA A 239 14.98 -4.15 18.22
CA ALA A 239 15.46 -2.84 17.80
C ALA A 239 16.46 -2.25 18.82
N ALA A 240 16.19 -2.41 20.12
CA ALA A 240 17.09 -1.96 21.19
C ALA A 240 18.41 -2.76 21.23
N GLU A 241 18.37 -4.06 20.94
CA GLU A 241 19.57 -4.89 20.81
C GLU A 241 20.41 -4.45 19.61
N LEU A 242 19.80 -4.33 18.44
CA LEU A 242 20.46 -3.88 17.21
C LEU A 242 21.09 -2.50 17.39
N SER A 243 20.35 -1.56 17.99
CA SER A 243 20.84 -0.19 18.24
C SER A 243 22.04 -0.13 19.18
N ARG A 244 22.24 -1.15 20.02
CA ARG A 244 23.37 -1.21 20.96
C ARG A 244 24.59 -1.90 20.35
N GLN A 245 24.35 -2.89 19.49
CA GLN A 245 25.39 -3.79 18.98
C GLN A 245 25.93 -3.37 17.61
N LEU A 246 25.13 -2.68 16.79
CA LEU A 246 25.53 -2.28 15.45
C LEU A 246 26.23 -0.90 15.45
N PRO A 247 27.34 -0.75 14.71
CA PRO A 247 27.97 0.55 14.54
C PRO A 247 27.09 1.47 13.68
N THR A 248 27.08 2.76 13.99
CA THR A 248 26.34 3.78 13.22
C THR A 248 27.33 4.81 12.66
N PRO A 249 27.87 4.61 11.44
CA PRO A 249 28.86 5.52 10.86
C PRO A 249 28.27 6.89 10.49
N ALA A 250 26.96 6.96 10.19
CA ALA A 250 26.27 8.19 9.82
C ALA A 250 24.96 8.36 10.60
N PRO A 251 25.01 8.83 11.87
CA PRO A 251 23.83 8.99 12.69
C PRO A 251 22.80 9.95 12.06
N LEU A 252 21.53 9.63 12.25
CA LEU A 252 20.44 10.46 11.77
C LEU A 252 20.26 11.69 12.67
N SER A 253 20.18 12.88 12.05
CA SER A 253 19.82 14.11 12.75
C SER A 253 18.31 14.32 12.71
N LEU A 254 17.68 14.36 13.88
CA LEU A 254 16.24 14.59 14.03
C LEU A 254 15.94 16.03 14.45
N THR A 255 14.89 16.61 13.88
CA THR A 255 14.37 17.93 14.29
C THR A 255 13.79 17.88 15.71
N LEU A 256 13.58 19.06 16.33
CA LEU A 256 12.97 19.14 17.67
C LEU A 256 11.57 18.53 17.69
N ASP A 257 10.78 18.77 16.65
CA ASP A 257 9.43 18.20 16.54
C ASP A 257 9.46 16.69 16.37
N GLN A 258 10.37 16.15 15.55
CA GLN A 258 10.55 14.71 15.41
C GLN A 258 10.95 14.05 16.73
N LYS A 259 11.88 14.67 17.48
CA LYS A 259 12.29 14.17 18.81
C LYS A 259 11.12 14.17 19.78
N ARG A 260 10.31 15.23 19.79
CA ARG A 260 9.12 15.33 20.65
C ARG A 260 8.07 14.27 20.31
N LEU A 261 7.83 14.03 19.03
CA LEU A 261 6.86 13.02 18.57
C LEU A 261 7.33 11.59 18.84
N ALA A 262 8.62 11.31 18.66
CA ALA A 262 9.21 9.98 18.86
C ALA A 262 9.43 9.64 20.35
N GLY A 263 9.72 10.64 21.19
CA GLY A 263 10.15 10.45 22.57
C GLY A 263 11.59 9.94 22.68
N ASP A 264 12.15 9.95 23.89
CA ASP A 264 13.59 9.76 24.13
C ASP A 264 14.11 8.36 23.74
N HIS A 265 13.28 7.32 23.92
CA HIS A 265 13.68 5.96 23.62
C HIS A 265 13.79 5.74 22.11
N LEU A 266 12.73 6.06 21.36
CA LEU A 266 12.69 5.92 19.91
C LEU A 266 13.68 6.86 19.21
N THR A 267 13.85 8.09 19.73
CA THR A 267 14.85 9.06 19.24
C THR A 267 16.25 8.45 19.23
N ARG A 268 16.68 7.79 20.31
CA ARG A 268 18.01 7.19 20.40
C ARG A 268 18.23 6.10 19.36
N MET A 269 17.22 5.26 19.10
CA MET A 269 17.32 4.22 18.06
C MET A 269 17.31 4.84 16.66
N LEU A 270 16.44 5.82 16.40
CA LEU A 270 16.34 6.49 15.11
C LEU A 270 17.65 7.21 14.75
N GLN A 271 18.34 7.80 15.74
CA GLN A 271 19.69 8.35 15.55
C GLN A 271 20.69 7.27 15.09
N ASN A 272 20.51 6.03 15.52
CA ASN A 272 21.27 4.86 15.07
C ASN A 272 20.70 4.23 13.78
N ARG A 273 19.80 4.92 13.08
CA ARG A 273 19.08 4.44 11.88
C ARG A 273 18.33 3.13 12.09
N ILE A 274 17.90 2.87 13.32
CA ILE A 274 17.15 1.68 13.71
C ILE A 274 15.81 2.13 14.28
N SER A 275 14.75 1.40 13.97
CA SER A 275 13.43 1.69 14.52
C SER A 275 12.64 0.41 14.66
N TYR A 276 11.52 0.50 15.39
CA TYR A 276 10.50 -0.53 15.41
C TYR A 276 9.17 0.09 14.97
N HIS A 277 8.28 -0.75 14.46
CA HIS A 277 6.98 -0.29 13.99
C HIS A 277 5.89 -1.29 14.41
N HIS A 278 4.88 -0.80 15.14
CA HIS A 278 3.69 -1.55 15.49
C HIS A 278 2.57 -0.63 15.97
N SER A 279 1.36 -1.18 16.10
CA SER A 279 0.16 -0.42 16.52
C SER A 279 0.19 0.15 17.95
N GLY A 280 1.18 -0.19 18.78
CA GLY A 280 1.39 0.45 20.09
C GLY A 280 2.08 1.83 20.03
N LEU A 281 2.65 2.22 18.88
CA LEU A 281 3.24 3.55 18.72
C LEU A 281 2.14 4.61 18.59
N SER A 282 2.41 5.82 19.08
CA SER A 282 1.53 6.96 18.83
C SER A 282 1.44 7.24 17.33
N TYR A 283 0.30 7.77 16.88
CA TYR A 283 0.12 8.15 15.48
C TYR A 283 1.22 9.12 15.00
N GLY A 284 1.56 10.11 15.84
CA GLY A 284 2.61 11.09 15.55
C GLY A 284 4.01 10.47 15.42
N ALA A 285 4.37 9.52 16.29
CA ALA A 285 5.64 8.80 16.17
C ALA A 285 5.69 7.96 14.89
N ARG A 286 4.60 7.23 14.60
CA ARG A 286 4.51 6.33 13.46
C ARG A 286 4.50 7.08 12.13
N ALA A 287 3.46 7.86 11.87
CA ALA A 287 3.25 8.54 10.59
C ALA A 287 4.05 9.83 10.45
N GLY A 288 4.38 10.51 11.56
CA GLY A 288 5.12 11.77 11.54
C GLY A 288 6.64 11.61 11.57
N VAL A 289 7.16 10.43 11.95
CA VAL A 289 8.62 10.23 12.10
C VAL A 289 9.08 8.93 11.45
N VAL A 290 8.59 7.77 11.89
CA VAL A 290 9.14 6.47 11.44
C VAL A 290 8.86 6.21 9.96
N GLU A 291 7.60 6.34 9.52
CA GLU A 291 7.21 6.05 8.14
C GLU A 291 7.86 6.99 7.11
N PRO A 292 7.94 8.32 7.32
CA PRO A 292 8.65 9.21 6.39
C PRO A 292 10.14 8.88 6.28
N LEU A 293 10.79 8.56 7.40
CA LEU A 293 12.22 8.21 7.42
C LEU A 293 12.50 6.84 6.78
N ALA A 294 11.56 5.90 6.83
CA ALA A 294 11.69 4.60 6.18
C ALA A 294 11.46 4.66 4.67
N LYS A 295 10.78 5.69 4.17
CA LYS A 295 10.52 5.94 2.74
C LYS A 295 11.58 6.81 2.06
N ALA A 296 12.48 7.43 2.83
CA ALA A 296 13.52 8.35 2.37
C ALA A 296 14.86 7.64 2.12
#